data_AF-A0A3R7XK87-F1
#
_entry.id   AF-A0A3R7XK87-F1
#
_cell.length_a   1.000
_cell.length_b   1.000
_cell.length_c   1.000
_cell.angle_alpha   90.00
_cell.angle_beta   90.00
_cell.angle_gamma   90.00
#
_symmetry.space_group_name_H-M   'P 1'
#
loop_
_entity.id
_entity.type
_entity.pdbx_description
1 polymer ?
#
loop_
_entity_poly.entity_id
_entity_poly.type
_entity_poly.pdbx_seq_one_letter_code
_entity_poly.pdbx_strand_id
1 'polypeptide(L)'
;MLLLLSTKILFSQGFKIETDQGTQYVTDERVCNGRYWTEEEGKTKLEEFSNLWDTAQSWGKRAKAIRENLLAGMQWDKISIYDGKIKVIKHSKKTMDGYTVENIALESFPGFYVTGNLYRPLQKQKQYAAILSPHGHLDDKRLKEDVQYRSAYLASKGAIVFAYDMVGFGENHQIRHKMPISL
;
A
#
# COMPACT_ATOMS: atom_id res chain seq x y z
N MET A 1 26.54 -15.98 37.39
CA MET A 1 26.11 -14.75 36.69
C MET A 1 26.11 -15.07 35.20
N LEU A 2 24.97 -15.53 34.67
CA LEU A 2 24.85 -16.00 33.30
C LEU A 2 24.45 -14.80 32.43
N LEU A 3 25.38 -14.29 31.62
CA LEU A 3 25.09 -13.27 30.61
C LEU A 3 24.20 -13.94 29.54
N LEU A 4 22.89 -13.67 29.58
CA LEU A 4 22.01 -13.87 28.44
C LEU A 4 22.44 -12.86 27.37
N LEU A 5 23.27 -13.30 26.42
CA LEU A 5 23.45 -12.59 25.16
C LEU A 5 22.07 -12.49 24.51
N SER A 6 21.47 -11.31 24.60
CA SER A 6 20.35 -10.94 23.75
C SER A 6 20.86 -10.96 22.31
N THR A 7 20.66 -12.07 21.61
CA THR A 7 20.66 -12.11 20.16
C THR A 7 19.53 -11.21 19.67
N LYS A 8 19.75 -9.89 19.71
CA LYS A 8 18.97 -8.94 18.91
C LYS A 8 19.24 -9.34 17.46
N ILE A 9 18.27 -10.02 16.87
CA ILE A 9 18.29 -10.47 15.48
C ILE A 9 18.58 -9.24 14.61
N LEU A 10 19.76 -9.25 13.97
CA LEU A 10 20.43 -8.17 13.25
C LEU A 10 19.72 -7.72 11.94
N PHE A 11 18.42 -7.98 11.77
CA PHE A 11 17.73 -7.78 10.49
C PHE A 11 16.82 -6.54 10.42
N SER A 12 16.90 -5.61 11.38
CA SER A 12 16.03 -4.43 11.42
C SER A 12 16.54 -3.24 10.58
N GLN A 13 17.76 -3.32 10.03
CA GLN A 13 18.38 -2.25 9.21
C GLN A 13 18.66 -2.71 7.78
N GLY A 14 17.58 -3.12 7.10
CA GLY A 14 17.66 -3.63 5.74
C GLY A 14 16.37 -4.29 5.29
N PHE A 15 16.40 -4.82 4.07
CA PHE A 15 15.25 -5.43 3.42
C PHE A 15 15.66 -6.61 2.54
N LYS A 16 14.71 -7.50 2.27
CA LYS A 16 14.92 -8.67 1.42
C LYS A 16 14.42 -8.38 0.01
N ILE A 17 15.27 -8.57 -0.98
CA ILE A 17 14.90 -8.51 -2.40
C ILE A 17 14.91 -9.91 -3.01
N GLU A 18 13.98 -10.19 -3.91
CA GLU A 18 13.97 -11.39 -4.73
C GLU A 18 14.64 -11.12 -6.07
N THR A 19 15.70 -11.88 -6.35
CA THR A 19 16.46 -11.83 -7.60
C THR A 19 16.37 -13.17 -8.32
N ASP A 20 16.89 -13.26 -9.55
CA ASP A 20 16.95 -14.53 -10.28
C ASP A 20 17.95 -15.52 -9.66
N GLN A 21 18.83 -15.03 -8.79
CA GLN A 21 19.79 -15.83 -8.02
C GLN A 21 19.25 -16.18 -6.61
N GLY A 22 17.97 -15.90 -6.34
CA GLY A 22 17.33 -16.12 -5.04
C GLY A 22 17.14 -14.84 -4.21
N THR A 23 16.67 -15.00 -2.98
CA THR A 23 16.44 -13.90 -2.05
C THR A 23 17.76 -13.38 -1.48
N GLN A 24 18.03 -12.09 -1.65
CA GLN A 24 19.19 -11.39 -1.09
C GLN A 24 18.75 -10.42 0.00
N TYR A 25 19.58 -10.25 1.03
CA TYR A 25 19.37 -9.22 2.06
C TYR A 25 20.25 -8.02 1.76
N VAL A 26 19.65 -6.83 1.69
CA VAL A 26 20.33 -5.55 1.46
C VAL A 26 20.32 -4.77 2.77
N THR A 27 21.50 -4.44 3.28
CA THR A 27 21.68 -3.60 4.46
C THR A 27 21.53 -2.13 4.10
N ASP A 28 20.76 -1.37 4.87
CA ASP A 28 20.66 0.09 4.77
C ASP A 28 20.38 0.66 6.17
N GLU A 29 21.35 1.39 6.71
CA GLU A 29 21.28 1.99 8.06
C GLU A 29 20.13 3.00 8.20
N ARG A 30 19.59 3.51 7.09
CA ARG A 30 18.46 4.43 7.08
C ARG A 30 17.12 3.71 7.23
N VAL A 31 17.08 2.40 7.00
CA VAL A 31 15.86 1.60 7.04
C VAL A 31 15.62 1.12 8.48
N CYS A 32 14.41 1.36 8.98
CA CYS A 32 13.94 0.88 10.28
C CYS A 32 12.84 -0.16 10.04
N ASN A 33 13.20 -1.43 9.85
CA ASN A 33 12.28 -2.50 9.46
C ASN A 33 11.90 -3.41 10.64
N GLY A 34 10.72 -4.01 10.57
CA GLY A 34 10.18 -4.91 11.59
C GLY A 34 10.00 -4.22 12.94
N ARG A 35 10.38 -4.91 14.02
CA ARG A 35 10.33 -4.38 15.39
C ARG A 35 11.61 -3.59 15.70
N TYR A 36 11.92 -2.58 14.86
CA TYR A 36 13.15 -1.80 14.96
C TYR A 36 13.27 -1.09 16.32
N TRP A 37 12.19 -0.47 16.77
CA TRP A 37 12.06 0.09 18.11
C TRP A 37 11.19 -0.79 18.99
N THR A 38 11.58 -0.93 20.26
CA THR A 38 10.67 -1.29 21.34
C THR A 38 9.62 -0.18 21.55
N GLU A 39 8.56 -0.48 22.31
CA GLU A 39 7.53 0.52 22.62
C GLU A 39 8.11 1.75 23.35
N GLU A 40 9.01 1.54 24.31
CA GLU A 40 9.68 2.63 25.02
C GLU A 40 10.61 3.45 24.12
N GLU A 41 11.43 2.79 23.29
CA GLU A 41 12.27 3.49 22.31
C GLU A 41 11.41 4.28 21.31
N GLY A 42 10.29 3.71 20.86
CA GLY A 42 9.34 4.37 19.97
C GLY A 42 8.71 5.59 20.62
N LYS A 43 8.32 5.50 21.89
CA LYS A 43 7.82 6.63 22.68
C LYS A 43 8.87 7.75 22.76
N THR A 44 10.10 7.43 23.14
CA THR A 44 11.19 8.42 23.21
C THR A 44 11.40 9.10 21.85
N LYS A 45 11.34 8.36 20.73
CA LYS A 45 11.46 8.95 19.38
C LYS A 45 10.28 9.84 19.00
N LEU A 46 9.07 9.49 19.38
CA LEU A 46 7.91 10.35 19.17
C LEU A 46 8.02 11.65 19.98
N GLU A 47 8.52 11.59 21.22
CA GLU A 47 8.79 12.75 22.05
C GLU A 47 9.88 13.65 21.42
N GLU A 48 10.99 13.07 20.96
CA GLU A 48 12.02 13.80 20.20
C GLU A 48 11.45 14.50 18.97
N PHE A 49 10.61 13.81 18.18
CA PHE A 49 9.97 14.41 17.02
C PHE A 49 9.03 15.54 17.39
N SER A 50 8.26 15.40 18.47
CA SER A 50 7.30 16.43 18.90
C SER A 50 7.96 17.77 19.22
N ASN A 51 9.23 17.77 19.62
CA ASN A 51 10.02 18.99 19.85
C ASN A 51 10.47 19.70 18.56
N LEU A 52 10.23 19.12 17.38
CA LEU A 52 10.63 19.71 16.09
C LEU A 52 9.63 20.74 15.54
N TRP A 53 8.46 20.88 16.17
CA TRP A 53 7.45 21.88 15.81
C TRP A 53 6.60 22.26 17.04
N ASP A 54 6.18 23.52 17.11
CA ASP A 54 5.38 24.06 18.22
C ASP A 54 4.18 24.90 17.74
N THR A 55 4.04 25.06 16.44
CA THR A 55 3.07 25.94 15.79
C THR A 55 2.57 25.31 14.50
N ALA A 56 1.38 25.69 14.05
CA ALA A 56 0.84 25.23 12.77
C ALA A 56 1.79 25.57 11.60
N GLN A 57 2.48 26.70 11.67
CA GLN A 57 3.45 27.12 10.66
C GLN A 57 4.71 26.25 10.66
N SER A 58 5.31 25.98 11.83
CA SER A 58 6.50 25.11 11.93
C SER A 58 6.15 23.67 11.54
N TRP A 59 4.96 23.17 11.93
CA TRP A 59 4.44 21.90 11.46
C TRP A 59 4.32 21.86 9.94
N GLY A 60 3.79 22.91 9.30
CA GLY A 60 3.70 23.01 7.85
C GLY A 60 5.06 22.83 7.14
N LYS A 61 6.14 23.41 7.70
CA LYS A 61 7.50 23.21 7.20
C LYS A 61 7.97 21.76 7.35
N ARG A 62 7.71 21.14 8.50
CA ARG A 62 8.06 19.74 8.77
C ARG A 62 7.30 18.78 7.85
N ALA A 63 5.99 18.98 7.68
CA ALA A 63 5.15 18.17 6.80
C ALA A 63 5.60 18.27 5.33
N LYS A 64 6.05 19.45 4.88
CA LYS A 64 6.66 19.61 3.56
C LYS A 64 7.93 18.76 3.42
N ALA A 65 8.85 18.86 4.38
CA ALA A 65 10.09 18.07 4.35
C ALA A 65 9.84 16.55 4.39
N ILE A 66 8.87 16.08 5.20
CA ILE A 66 8.46 14.67 5.21
C ILE A 66 7.96 14.24 3.83
N ARG A 67 7.08 15.03 3.21
CA ARG A 67 6.56 14.72 1.87
C ARG A 67 7.66 14.66 0.82
N GLU A 68 8.59 15.63 0.83
CA GLU A 68 9.72 15.65 -0.10
C GLU A 68 10.61 14.41 0.06
N ASN A 69 10.89 14.00 1.30
CA ASN A 69 11.67 12.79 1.58
C ASN A 69 10.93 11.51 1.15
N LEU A 70 9.60 11.43 1.33
CA LEU A 70 8.80 10.30 0.86
C LEU A 70 8.86 10.18 -0.67
N LEU A 71 8.68 11.30 -1.39
CA LEU A 71 8.75 11.32 -2.86
C LEU A 71 10.13 10.92 -3.37
N ALA A 72 11.20 11.43 -2.73
CA ALA A 72 12.57 11.06 -3.07
C ALA A 72 12.85 9.57 -2.79
N GLY A 73 12.41 9.06 -1.63
CA GLY A 73 12.58 7.65 -1.24
C GLY A 73 11.85 6.69 -2.17
N MET A 74 10.64 7.05 -2.61
CA MET A 74 9.86 6.31 -3.61
C MET A 74 10.39 6.47 -5.05
N GLN A 75 11.43 7.27 -5.27
CA GLN A 75 11.95 7.63 -6.60
C GLN A 75 10.84 8.14 -7.52
N TRP A 76 9.97 9.00 -6.97
CA TRP A 76 8.78 9.49 -7.66
C TRP A 76 9.10 10.21 -8.98
N ASP A 77 10.26 10.84 -9.07
CA ASP A 77 10.79 11.49 -10.27
C ASP A 77 11.09 10.51 -11.42
N LYS A 78 11.24 9.22 -11.13
CA LYS A 78 11.50 8.16 -12.13
C LYS A 78 10.24 7.45 -12.61
N ILE A 79 9.10 7.70 -11.98
CA ILE A 79 7.82 7.12 -12.42
C ILE A 79 7.43 7.79 -13.73
N SER A 80 7.17 7.00 -14.76
CA SER A 80 6.76 7.53 -16.06
C SER A 80 5.44 8.30 -15.94
N ILE A 81 5.42 9.52 -16.46
CA ILE A 81 4.19 10.30 -16.59
C ILE A 81 3.29 9.59 -17.61
N TYR A 82 2.04 9.37 -17.23
CA TYR A 82 1.01 8.84 -18.12
C TYR A 82 -0.07 9.91 -18.30
N ASP A 83 -0.18 10.46 -19.51
CA ASP A 83 -1.14 11.48 -19.91
C ASP A 83 -2.20 10.97 -20.90
N GLY A 84 -2.15 9.67 -21.23
CA GLY A 84 -3.08 8.99 -22.11
C GLY A 84 -4.42 8.62 -21.46
N LYS A 85 -5.33 8.09 -22.28
CA LYS A 85 -6.58 7.50 -21.79
C LYS A 85 -6.29 6.16 -21.11
N ILE A 86 -6.51 6.08 -19.79
CA ILE A 86 -6.37 4.83 -19.02
C ILE A 86 -7.18 3.73 -19.70
N LYS A 87 -6.51 2.64 -20.09
CA LYS A 87 -7.18 1.45 -20.62
C LYS A 87 -7.75 0.63 -19.47
N VAL A 88 -9.06 0.40 -19.53
CA VAL A 88 -9.80 -0.31 -18.49
C VAL A 88 -10.52 -1.48 -19.12
N ILE A 89 -10.23 -2.69 -18.66
CA ILE A 89 -10.98 -3.90 -18.97
C ILE A 89 -11.98 -4.11 -17.84
N LYS A 90 -13.24 -4.39 -18.19
CA LYS A 90 -14.32 -4.63 -17.22
C LYS A 90 -15.14 -5.83 -17.66
N HIS A 91 -15.39 -6.76 -16.75
CA HIS A 91 -16.22 -7.92 -17.05
C HIS A 91 -16.90 -8.50 -15.81
N SER A 92 -17.77 -9.48 -16.04
CA SER A 92 -18.44 -10.26 -14.98
C SER A 92 -19.17 -9.41 -13.94
N LYS A 93 -19.82 -8.33 -14.37
CA LYS A 93 -20.60 -7.47 -13.49
C LYS A 93 -21.76 -8.25 -12.87
N LYS A 94 -21.90 -8.14 -11.54
CA LYS A 94 -23.01 -8.71 -10.78
C LYS A 94 -23.74 -7.61 -10.03
N THR A 95 -25.06 -7.71 -10.00
CA THR A 95 -25.92 -6.90 -9.14
C THR A 95 -26.16 -7.69 -7.85
N MET A 96 -25.91 -7.03 -6.73
CA MET A 96 -26.09 -7.55 -5.37
C MET A 96 -27.14 -6.68 -4.66
N ASP A 97 -27.43 -7.00 -3.39
CA ASP A 97 -28.31 -6.15 -2.59
C ASP A 97 -27.64 -4.80 -2.27
N GLY A 98 -28.16 -3.73 -2.87
CA GLY A 98 -27.69 -2.34 -2.66
C GLY A 98 -26.45 -1.91 -3.45
N TYR A 99 -25.73 -2.83 -4.12
CA TYR A 99 -24.52 -2.50 -4.89
C TYR A 99 -24.33 -3.39 -6.13
N THR A 100 -23.38 -3.03 -6.98
CA THR A 100 -22.82 -3.88 -8.03
C THR A 100 -21.37 -4.14 -7.76
N VAL A 101 -20.86 -5.30 -8.18
CA VAL A 101 -19.43 -5.62 -8.19
C VAL A 101 -19.04 -6.06 -9.60
N GLU A 102 -17.92 -5.56 -10.11
CA GLU A 102 -17.35 -5.95 -11.41
C GLU A 102 -15.84 -6.17 -11.30
N ASN A 103 -15.31 -7.09 -12.09
CA ASN A 103 -13.87 -7.28 -12.20
C ASN A 103 -13.30 -6.19 -13.10
N ILE A 104 -12.18 -5.60 -12.68
CA ILE A 104 -11.48 -4.53 -13.39
C ILE A 104 -10.02 -4.92 -13.56
N ALA A 105 -9.45 -4.62 -14.74
CA ALA A 105 -8.01 -4.47 -14.92
C ALA A 105 -7.71 -3.06 -15.48
N LEU A 106 -6.87 -2.31 -14.77
CA LEU A 106 -6.39 -0.98 -15.15
C LEU A 106 -4.97 -1.10 -15.70
N GLU A 107 -4.73 -0.69 -16.93
CA GLU A 107 -3.35 -0.58 -17.44
C GLU A 107 -2.69 0.66 -16.81
N SER A 108 -1.80 0.46 -15.82
CA SER A 108 -1.14 1.54 -15.10
C SER A 108 0.11 2.07 -15.82
N PHE A 109 0.80 1.18 -16.54
CA PHE A 109 1.88 1.48 -17.48
C PHE A 109 1.71 0.56 -18.70
N PRO A 110 2.28 0.88 -19.88
CA PRO A 110 2.14 0.03 -21.07
C PRO A 110 2.43 -1.44 -20.78
N GLY A 111 1.41 -2.29 -20.89
CA GLY A 111 1.49 -3.73 -20.62
C GLY A 111 1.41 -4.16 -19.14
N PHE A 112 1.32 -3.23 -18.18
CA PHE A 112 1.21 -3.54 -16.75
C PHE A 112 -0.20 -3.26 -16.20
N TYR A 113 -0.82 -4.26 -15.61
CA TYR A 113 -2.22 -4.21 -15.17
C TYR A 113 -2.34 -4.30 -13.64
N VAL A 114 -3.12 -3.37 -13.09
CA VAL A 114 -3.63 -3.43 -11.72
C VAL A 114 -5.04 -4.02 -11.77
N THR A 115 -5.18 -5.24 -11.25
CA THR A 115 -6.42 -6.01 -11.21
C THR A 115 -7.17 -5.79 -9.91
N GLY A 116 -8.49 -5.93 -9.93
CA GLY A 116 -9.31 -5.78 -8.73
C GLY A 116 -10.80 -5.92 -8.95
N ASN A 117 -11.55 -5.66 -7.88
CA ASN A 117 -13.01 -5.59 -7.91
C ASN A 117 -13.48 -4.17 -7.63
N LEU A 118 -14.38 -3.68 -8.45
CA LEU A 118 -14.99 -2.36 -8.31
C LEU A 118 -16.43 -2.50 -7.84
N TYR A 119 -16.67 -2.01 -6.64
CA TYR A 119 -17.96 -2.00 -5.99
C TYR A 119 -18.60 -0.63 -6.20
N ARG A 120 -19.84 -0.58 -6.68
CA ARG A 120 -20.58 0.68 -6.89
C ARG A 120 -21.98 0.61 -6.30
N PRO A 121 -22.49 1.69 -5.70
CA PRO A 121 -23.88 1.75 -5.25
C PRO A 121 -24.85 1.62 -6.43
N LEU A 122 -26.04 1.08 -6.18
CA LEU A 122 -27.11 1.04 -7.19
C LEU A 122 -27.78 2.40 -7.37
N GLN A 123 -27.93 3.16 -6.28
CA GLN A 123 -28.57 4.46 -6.30
C GLN A 123 -27.67 5.49 -6.99
N LYS A 124 -28.21 6.16 -8.01
CA LYS A 124 -27.53 7.28 -8.66
C LYS A 124 -27.40 8.44 -7.68
N GLN A 125 -26.20 8.99 -7.60
CA GLN A 125 -25.89 10.16 -6.78
C GLN A 125 -25.26 11.25 -7.65
N LYS A 126 -25.43 12.51 -7.24
CA LYS A 126 -24.78 13.66 -7.90
C LYS A 126 -23.25 13.56 -7.82
N GLN A 127 -22.75 13.04 -6.71
CA GLN A 127 -21.33 12.83 -6.44
C GLN A 127 -21.18 11.58 -5.56
N TYR A 128 -20.06 10.88 -5.71
CA TYR A 128 -19.75 9.68 -4.94
C TYR A 128 -18.52 9.93 -4.07
N ALA A 129 -18.52 9.39 -2.85
CA ALA A 129 -17.27 9.10 -2.17
C ALA A 129 -16.54 7.99 -2.93
N ALA A 130 -15.21 8.08 -3.02
CA ALA A 130 -14.37 7.06 -3.63
C ALA A 130 -13.35 6.55 -2.61
N ILE A 131 -13.22 5.22 -2.51
CA ILE A 131 -12.37 4.57 -1.52
C ILE A 131 -11.47 3.56 -2.23
N LEU A 132 -10.16 3.75 -2.08
CA LEU A 132 -9.17 2.73 -2.40
C LEU A 132 -9.07 1.77 -1.21
N SER A 133 -9.23 0.47 -1.45
CA SER A 133 -9.21 -0.55 -0.40
C SER A 133 -8.05 -1.53 -0.61
N PRO A 134 -6.82 -1.14 -0.27
CA PRO A 134 -5.68 -2.06 -0.29
C PRO A 134 -5.88 -3.17 0.74
N HIS A 135 -5.11 -4.25 0.59
CA HIS A 135 -5.12 -5.40 1.48
C HIS A 135 -3.74 -5.71 2.04
N GLY A 136 -3.69 -6.48 3.14
CA GLY A 136 -2.45 -6.95 3.75
C GLY A 136 -1.82 -8.15 3.01
N HIS A 137 -0.68 -8.60 3.51
CA HIS A 137 0.16 -9.68 2.95
C HIS A 137 -0.38 -11.08 3.28
N LEU A 138 -1.54 -11.43 2.74
CA LEU A 138 -2.08 -12.80 2.78
C LEU A 138 -2.42 -13.24 1.35
N ASP A 139 -2.31 -14.53 1.09
CA ASP A 139 -2.62 -15.10 -0.22
C ASP A 139 -4.08 -14.82 -0.58
N ASP A 140 -4.27 -14.27 -1.78
CA ASP A 140 -5.56 -13.83 -2.33
C ASP A 140 -6.37 -12.98 -1.35
N LYS A 141 -5.71 -12.12 -0.55
CA LYS A 141 -6.39 -11.38 0.52
C LYS A 141 -7.54 -10.53 0.01
N ARG A 142 -7.43 -9.95 -1.19
CA ARG A 142 -8.54 -9.22 -1.83
C ARG A 142 -9.82 -10.05 -1.90
N LEU A 143 -9.71 -11.35 -2.11
CA LEU A 143 -10.82 -12.26 -2.30
C LEU A 143 -11.37 -12.84 -0.98
N LYS A 144 -10.75 -12.55 0.16
CA LYS A 144 -11.24 -13.04 1.46
C LYS A 144 -12.48 -12.27 1.92
N GLU A 145 -13.29 -12.90 2.76
CA GLU A 145 -14.61 -12.38 3.16
C GLU A 145 -14.52 -10.97 3.76
N ASP A 146 -13.49 -10.68 4.56
CA ASP A 146 -13.37 -9.42 5.28
C ASP A 146 -13.16 -8.23 4.34
N VAL A 147 -12.43 -8.44 3.23
CA VAL A 147 -12.25 -7.43 2.20
C VAL A 147 -13.54 -7.27 1.40
N GLN A 148 -14.18 -8.38 1.01
CA GLN A 148 -15.45 -8.35 0.28
C GLN A 148 -16.55 -7.65 1.08
N TYR A 149 -16.73 -8.01 2.36
CA TYR A 149 -17.75 -7.42 3.23
C TYR A 149 -17.50 -5.93 3.48
N ARG A 150 -16.25 -5.52 3.75
CA ARG A 150 -15.92 -4.10 3.91
C ARG A 150 -16.26 -3.31 2.65
N SER A 151 -15.86 -3.80 1.48
CA SER A 151 -16.10 -3.12 0.20
C SER A 151 -17.58 -3.10 -0.18
N ALA A 152 -18.28 -4.23 -0.03
CA ALA A 152 -19.71 -4.34 -0.28
C ALA A 152 -20.53 -3.44 0.65
N TYR A 153 -20.22 -3.43 1.95
CA TYR A 153 -20.89 -2.59 2.92
C TYR A 153 -20.76 -1.12 2.57
N LEU A 154 -19.53 -0.62 2.38
CA LEU A 154 -19.29 0.77 2.00
C LEU A 154 -19.98 1.14 0.69
N ALA A 155 -20.00 0.22 -0.29
CA ALA A 155 -20.69 0.46 -1.55
C ALA A 155 -22.21 0.51 -1.41
N SER A 156 -22.80 -0.37 -0.60
CA SER A 156 -24.23 -0.31 -0.27
C SER A 156 -24.64 1.00 0.43
N LYS A 157 -23.68 1.69 1.07
CA LYS A 157 -23.87 3.01 1.71
C LYS A 157 -23.54 4.20 0.82
N GLY A 158 -23.27 3.98 -0.48
CA GLY A 158 -23.14 5.05 -1.45
C GLY A 158 -21.71 5.34 -1.93
N ALA A 159 -20.69 4.62 -1.44
CA ALA A 159 -19.31 4.83 -1.88
C ALA A 159 -18.94 3.97 -3.11
N ILE A 160 -18.09 4.48 -3.99
CA ILE A 160 -17.39 3.64 -4.96
C ILE A 160 -16.14 3.08 -4.27
N VAL A 161 -16.00 1.76 -4.23
CA VAL A 161 -14.86 1.11 -3.58
C VAL A 161 -14.09 0.28 -4.58
N PHE A 162 -12.78 0.52 -4.69
CA PHE A 162 -11.88 -0.29 -5.50
C PHE A 162 -10.96 -1.09 -4.60
N ALA A 163 -11.19 -2.40 -4.51
CA ALA A 163 -10.27 -3.33 -3.88
C ALA A 163 -9.38 -3.92 -4.97
N TYR A 164 -8.06 -3.73 -4.85
CA TYR A 164 -7.11 -4.06 -5.91
C TYR A 164 -5.96 -4.91 -5.39
N ASP A 165 -5.38 -5.69 -6.30
CA ASP A 165 -4.25 -6.55 -5.99
C ASP A 165 -2.99 -5.72 -5.73
N MET A 166 -2.31 -6.08 -4.64
CA MET A 166 -0.92 -5.71 -4.43
C MET A 166 -0.05 -6.35 -5.53
N VAL A 167 1.02 -5.67 -5.90
CA VAL A 167 2.05 -6.20 -6.80
C VAL A 167 2.48 -7.60 -6.37
N GLY A 168 2.47 -8.58 -7.26
CA GLY A 168 2.85 -9.97 -6.96
C GLY A 168 1.78 -10.83 -6.28
N PHE A 169 0.58 -10.31 -6.03
CA PHE A 169 -0.55 -11.02 -5.41
C PHE A 169 -1.75 -11.12 -6.34
N GLY A 170 -2.65 -12.06 -6.05
CA GLY A 170 -3.90 -12.24 -6.78
C GLY A 170 -3.64 -12.51 -8.25
N GLU A 171 -4.16 -11.65 -9.13
CA GLU A 171 -3.96 -11.80 -10.58
C GLU A 171 -2.68 -11.09 -11.08
N ASN A 172 -1.98 -10.36 -10.21
CA ASN A 172 -0.77 -9.61 -10.54
C ASN A 172 0.50 -10.45 -10.38
N HIS A 173 0.69 -11.43 -11.26
CA HIS A 173 1.93 -12.24 -11.33
C HIS A 173 2.91 -11.75 -12.39
N GLN A 174 2.72 -10.54 -12.92
CA GLN A 174 3.61 -9.93 -13.93
C GLN A 174 5.01 -9.68 -13.36
N ILE A 175 5.09 -9.46 -12.04
CA ILE A 175 6.31 -9.30 -11.27
C ILE A 175 6.16 -9.95 -9.89
N ARG A 176 7.28 -10.20 -9.22
CA ARG A 176 7.33 -10.74 -7.85
C ARG A 176 7.05 -9.64 -6.83
N HIS A 177 6.39 -10.00 -5.72
CA HIS A 177 6.03 -9.04 -4.68
C HIS A 177 7.25 -8.39 -3.99
N LYS A 178 8.38 -9.09 -3.89
CA LYS A 178 9.62 -8.58 -3.26
C LYS A 178 10.70 -8.21 -4.26
N MET A 179 10.34 -7.79 -5.47
CA MET A 179 11.34 -7.32 -6.41
C MET A 179 11.98 -6.00 -5.94
N PRO A 180 13.17 -5.62 -6.41
CA PRO A 180 13.89 -4.44 -5.91
C PRO A 180 13.14 -3.10 -5.98
N ILE A 181 12.11 -2.98 -6.83
CA ILE A 181 11.33 -1.76 -7.06
C ILE A 181 9.93 -1.81 -6.44
N SER A 182 9.54 -2.91 -5.78
CA SER A 182 8.22 -3.08 -5.17
C SER A 182 8.22 -2.89 -3.65
N LEU A 183 9.36 -2.46 -3.08
CA LEU A 183 9.57 -2.18 -1.65
C LEU A 183 9.76 -0.69 -1.40
#